data_AF-A0A076H1S6-F1
#
_entry.id   AF-A0A076H1S6-F1
#
_cell.length_a   1.000
_cell.length_b   1.000
_cell.length_c   1.000
_cell.angle_alpha   90.00
_cell.angle_beta   90.00
_cell.angle_gamma   90.00
#
_symmetry.space_group_name_H-M   'P 1'
#
loop_
_entity.id
_entity.type
_entity.pdbx_description
1 polymer ?
#
loop_
_entity_poly.entity_id
_entity_poly.type
_entity_poly.pdbx_seq_one_letter_code
_entity_poly.pdbx_strand_id
1 'polypeptide(L)'
;MRSFLAALLLLGQASDPVAAAIFTVQPGTIFYSEPKQSEQFQLKLPEVRVEVPPMRDAMGFCRFKLVYKIADRDNPELPKTAWARCVATDRFISK
;
A
#
# COMPACT_ATOMS: atom_id res chain seq x y z
N MET A 1 -39.98 15.49 21.81
CA MET A 1 -39.06 15.65 20.65
C MET A 1 -37.72 16.20 21.14
N ARG A 2 -36.85 15.37 21.72
CA ARG A 2 -35.54 15.84 22.24
C ARG A 2 -34.46 14.74 22.24
N SER A 3 -34.86 13.46 22.26
CA SER A 3 -33.92 12.33 22.30
C SER A 3 -33.33 11.90 20.95
N PHE A 4 -33.86 12.39 19.82
CA PHE A 4 -33.34 11.99 18.49
C PHE A 4 -32.09 12.75 18.05
N LEU A 5 -31.79 13.90 18.66
CA LEU A 5 -30.61 14.70 18.32
C LEU A 5 -29.31 14.16 18.94
N ALA A 6 -29.38 13.44 20.06
CA ALA A 6 -28.20 12.89 20.73
C ALA A 6 -27.60 11.68 20.00
N ALA A 7 -28.42 10.90 19.28
CA ALA A 7 -27.97 9.70 18.58
C ALA A 7 -27.18 10.00 17.29
N LEU A 8 -27.44 11.13 16.63
CA LEU A 8 -26.73 11.56 15.41
C LEU A 8 -25.30 12.05 15.69
N LEU A 9 -25.03 12.56 16.89
CA LEU A 9 -23.70 13.06 17.29
C LEU A 9 -22.71 11.94 17.64
N LEU A 10 -23.18 10.72 17.90
CA LEU A 10 -22.33 9.57 18.23
C LEU A 10 -21.81 8.81 17.00
N LEU A 11 -22.39 9.04 15.81
CA LEU A 11 -21.97 8.39 14.56
C LEU A 11 -20.75 9.07 13.90
N GLY A 12 -20.28 10.19 14.45
CA GLY A 12 -19.12 10.94 13.95
C GLY A 12 -17.79 10.58 14.62
N GLN A 13 -17.70 9.49 15.38
CA GLN A 13 -16.43 9.08 15.98
C GLN A 13 -15.48 8.51 14.93
N ALA A 14 -14.65 9.43 14.43
CA ALA A 14 -13.24 9.25 14.09
C ALA A 14 -12.86 7.88 13.50
N SER A 15 -12.91 7.77 12.17
CA SER A 15 -11.89 6.97 11.51
C SER A 15 -10.56 7.72 11.67
N ASP A 16 -9.63 7.18 12.46
CA ASP A 16 -8.27 7.70 12.50
C ASP A 16 -7.75 7.82 11.05
N PRO A 17 -7.22 8.98 10.64
CA PRO A 17 -6.58 9.09 9.34
C PRO A 17 -5.40 8.13 9.38
N VAL A 18 -5.50 6.99 8.70
CA VAL A 18 -4.38 6.05 8.65
C VAL A 18 -3.25 6.79 7.94
N ALA A 19 -2.25 7.19 8.72
CA ALA A 19 -1.16 8.03 8.26
C ALA A 19 -0.43 7.28 7.13
N ALA A 20 -0.50 7.83 5.92
CA ALA A 20 0.26 7.33 4.80
C ALA A 20 1.75 7.46 5.13
N ALA A 21 2.46 6.34 5.20
CA ALA A 21 3.87 6.30 5.55
C ALA A 21 4.66 5.50 4.50
N ILE A 22 5.93 5.84 4.32
CA ILE A 22 6.79 5.24 3.29
C ILE A 22 7.71 4.21 3.94
N PHE A 23 7.69 3.00 3.42
CA PHE A 23 8.47 1.87 3.94
C PHE A 23 9.37 1.24 2.89
N THR A 24 10.48 0.68 3.35
CA THR A 24 11.29 -0.24 2.55
C THR A 24 10.61 -1.62 2.53
N VAL A 25 10.57 -2.26 1.37
CA VAL A 25 10.08 -3.63 1.26
C VAL A 25 11.13 -4.65 1.66
N GLN A 26 10.69 -5.84 2.07
CA GLN A 26 11.60 -6.93 2.38
C GLN A 26 12.45 -7.29 1.15
N PRO A 27 13.76 -7.55 1.31
CA PRO A 27 14.61 -8.03 0.21
C PRO A 27 14.01 -9.28 -0.45
N GLY A 28 14.03 -9.33 -1.79
CA GLY A 28 13.46 -10.44 -2.56
C GLY A 28 11.94 -10.38 -2.74
N THR A 29 11.28 -9.29 -2.30
CA THR A 29 9.86 -9.07 -2.60
C THR A 29 9.63 -9.01 -4.11
N ILE A 30 8.78 -9.89 -4.62
CA ILE A 30 8.37 -9.91 -6.02
C ILE A 30 7.10 -9.06 -6.15
N PHE A 31 7.14 -8.12 -7.10
CA PHE A 31 6.00 -7.30 -7.47
C PHE A 31 5.36 -7.81 -8.76
N TYR A 32 4.06 -7.61 -8.85
CA TYR A 32 3.22 -8.04 -9.96
C TYR A 32 2.35 -6.88 -10.48
N SER A 33 2.04 -6.87 -11.77
CA SER A 33 1.10 -5.91 -12.37
C SER A 33 -0.36 -6.21 -12.00
N GLU A 34 -0.66 -7.47 -11.69
CA GLU A 34 -1.97 -7.99 -11.29
C GLU A 34 -1.85 -8.76 -9.97
N PRO A 35 -2.95 -8.96 -9.22
CA PRO A 35 -2.94 -9.75 -7.98
C PRO A 35 -2.87 -11.27 -8.26
N LYS A 36 -1.85 -11.69 -9.01
CA LYS A 36 -1.66 -13.07 -9.45
C LYS A 36 -0.18 -13.42 -9.46
N GLN A 37 0.16 -14.52 -8.80
CA GLN A 37 1.51 -15.06 -8.76
C GLN A 37 1.80 -15.83 -10.07
N SER A 38 2.14 -15.10 -11.12
CA SER A 38 2.56 -15.66 -12.41
C SER A 38 3.74 -14.88 -12.96
N GLU A 39 4.69 -15.57 -13.58
CA GLU A 39 5.89 -14.97 -14.18
C GLU A 39 5.55 -13.90 -15.22
N GLN A 40 4.47 -14.09 -15.99
CA GLN A 40 4.03 -13.13 -17.00
C GLN A 40 3.62 -11.76 -16.42
N PHE A 41 3.25 -11.71 -15.14
CA PHE A 41 2.86 -10.49 -14.45
C PHE A 41 3.96 -9.93 -13.55
N GLN A 42 5.10 -10.61 -13.44
CA GLN A 42 6.21 -10.14 -12.60
C GLN A 42 6.79 -8.85 -13.17
N LEU A 43 6.95 -7.87 -12.29
CA LEU A 43 7.55 -6.59 -12.60
C LEU A 43 9.02 -6.61 -12.22
N LYS A 44 9.88 -6.25 -13.17
CA LYS A 44 11.30 -5.96 -12.92
C LYS A 44 11.41 -4.49 -12.52
N LEU A 45 11.38 -4.23 -11.22
CA LEU A 45 11.45 -2.88 -10.68
C LEU A 45 12.87 -2.58 -10.15
N PRO A 46 13.33 -1.33 -10.23
CA PRO A 46 14.48 -0.88 -9.46
C PRO A 46 14.17 -0.91 -7.95
N GLU A 47 15.15 -0.58 -7.12
CA GLU A 47 14.93 -0.45 -5.68
C GLU A 47 13.82 0.58 -5.40
N VAL A 48 12.75 0.11 -4.77
CA VAL A 48 11.52 0.86 -4.60
C VAL A 48 11.05 0.81 -3.15
N ARG A 49 10.51 1.93 -2.68
CA ARG A 49 9.79 2.02 -1.40
C ARG A 49 8.30 2.00 -1.66
N VAL A 50 7.51 1.73 -0.64
CA VAL A 50 6.05 1.62 -0.77
C VAL A 50 5.33 2.53 0.22
N GLU A 51 4.22 3.11 -0.22
CA GLU A 51 3.26 3.76 0.68
C GLU A 51 2.41 2.68 1.37
N VAL A 52 2.25 2.80 2.69
CA VAL A 52 1.37 1.96 3.50
C VAL A 52 0.34 2.84 4.22
N PRO A 53 -0.84 2.29 4.61
CA PRO A 53 -1.28 0.91 4.44
C PRO A 53 -1.55 0.57 2.96
N PRO A 54 -1.24 -0.66 2.50
CA PRO A 54 -1.67 -1.09 1.18
C PRO A 54 -3.18 -1.33 1.15
N MET A 55 -3.72 -1.34 -0.07
CA MET A 55 -5.05 -1.89 -0.33
C MET A 55 -4.94 -3.41 -0.45
N ARG A 56 -5.71 -4.15 0.35
CA ARG A 56 -5.72 -5.62 0.33
C ARG A 56 -6.82 -6.12 -0.59
N ASP A 57 -6.53 -7.16 -1.36
CA ASP A 57 -7.55 -7.91 -2.07
C ASP A 57 -8.03 -9.13 -1.26
N ALA A 58 -9.03 -9.84 -1.81
CA ALA A 58 -9.56 -11.05 -1.21
C ALA A 58 -8.64 -12.28 -1.33
N MET A 59 -7.59 -12.22 -2.16
CA MET A 59 -6.67 -13.34 -2.45
C MET A 59 -5.34 -13.25 -1.69
N GLY A 60 -5.19 -12.25 -0.80
CA GLY A 60 -4.00 -12.05 0.02
C GLY A 60 -2.87 -11.26 -0.68
N PHE A 61 -3.19 -10.52 -1.73
CA PHE A 61 -2.32 -9.54 -2.35
C PHE A 61 -2.59 -8.13 -1.80
N CYS A 62 -1.52 -7.37 -1.72
CA CYS A 62 -1.49 -6.00 -1.28
C CYS A 62 -1.06 -5.13 -2.47
N ARG A 63 -1.91 -4.18 -2.85
CA ARG A 63 -1.57 -3.14 -3.81
C ARG A 63 -0.89 -1.98 -3.08
N PHE A 64 0.34 -1.73 -3.48
CA PHE A 64 1.16 -0.64 -2.97
C PHE A 64 1.23 0.49 -4.00
N LYS A 65 1.32 1.73 -3.52
CA LYS A 65 1.88 2.81 -4.34
C LYS A 65 3.39 2.75 -4.24
N LEU A 66 4.05 2.88 -5.38
CA LEU A 66 5.49 2.78 -5.52
C LEU A 66 6.13 4.15 -5.39
N VAL A 67 7.20 4.24 -4.60
CA VAL A 67 7.99 5.43 -4.36
C VAL A 67 9.41 5.16 -4.82
N TYR A 68 9.75 5.71 -5.98
CA TYR A 68 11.05 5.57 -6.61
C TYR A 68 12.08 6.57 -6.09
N LYS A 69 13.36 6.26 -6.28
CA LYS A 69 14.46 7.21 -6.06
C LYS A 69 14.41 8.33 -7.08
N ILE A 70 15.06 9.47 -6.79
CA ILE A 70 15.08 10.66 -7.65
C ILE A 70 15.55 10.32 -9.09
N ALA A 71 16.51 9.40 -9.23
CA ALA A 71 17.01 8.96 -10.54
C ALA A 71 15.95 8.28 -11.42
N ASP A 72 14.96 7.61 -10.81
CA ASP A 72 13.96 6.81 -11.51
C ASP A 72 12.56 7.43 -11.46
N ARG A 73 12.35 8.47 -10.63
CA ARG A 73 11.03 9.03 -10.28
C ARG A 73 10.22 9.49 -11.49
N ASP A 74 10.91 10.09 -12.45
CA ASP A 74 10.27 10.74 -13.59
C ASP A 74 10.25 9.81 -14.83
N ASN A 75 10.60 8.52 -14.67
CA ASN A 75 10.53 7.53 -15.73
C ASN A 75 9.06 7.13 -16.01
N PRO A 76 8.52 7.40 -17.22
CA PRO A 76 7.13 7.11 -17.55
C PRO A 76 6.84 5.61 -17.74
N GLU A 77 7.86 4.78 -17.93
CA GLU A 77 7.72 3.33 -18.12
C GLU A 77 7.51 2.58 -16.80
N LEU A 78 7.82 3.22 -15.66
CA LEU A 78 7.69 2.60 -14.36
C LEU A 78 6.25 2.73 -13.82
N PRO A 79 5.65 1.64 -13.32
CA PRO A 79 4.29 1.69 -12.83
C PRO A 79 4.22 2.49 -11.53
N LYS A 80 3.11 3.19 -11.31
CA LYS A 80 2.87 3.94 -10.05
C LYS A 80 2.40 3.03 -8.91
N THR A 81 1.88 1.85 -9.23
CA THR A 81 1.39 0.88 -8.26
C THR A 81 1.75 -0.54 -8.68
N ALA A 82 1.96 -1.43 -7.71
CA ALA A 82 2.13 -2.84 -7.98
C ALA A 82 1.52 -3.69 -6.86
N TRP A 83 1.30 -4.96 -7.16
CA TRP A 83 0.81 -5.98 -6.23
C TRP A 83 1.98 -6.79 -5.68
N ALA A 84 1.94 -7.11 -4.40
CA ALA A 84 2.81 -8.12 -3.80
C ALA A 84 2.01 -8.95 -2.80
N ARG A 85 2.53 -10.10 -2.36
CA ARG A 85 1.90 -10.84 -1.25
C ARG A 85 1.95 -9.98 0.01
N CYS A 86 0.85 -9.91 0.75
CA CYS A 86 0.77 -9.03 1.93
C CYS A 86 1.77 -9.35 3.05
N VAL A 87 2.39 -10.54 3.04
CA VAL A 87 3.47 -10.94 3.96
C VAL A 87 4.78 -10.20 3.72
N ALA A 88 4.91 -9.41 2.64
CA ALA A 88 6.15 -8.77 2.21
C ALA A 88 6.48 -7.41 2.88
N THR A 89 5.58 -6.88 3.72
CA THR A 89 5.84 -5.66 4.50
C THR A 89 6.10 -5.99 5.95
N ASP A 90 7.34 -6.37 6.25
CA ASP A 90 7.77 -6.61 7.62
C ASP A 90 8.58 -5.42 8.16
N ARG A 91 8.14 -4.98 9.34
CA ARG A 91 8.74 -4.05 10.32
C ARG A 91 8.74 -2.54 10.06
N PHE A 92 7.83 -1.91 10.80
CA PHE A 92 7.94 -0.57 11.36
C PHE A 92 9.34 -0.34 11.95
N ILE A 93 10.10 0.63 11.42
CA ILE A 93 11.27 1.19 12.11
C ILE A 93 10.81 2.49 12.78
N SER A 94 10.34 2.43 14.04
CA SER A 94 10.36 3.64 14.88
C SER A 94 11.78 3.87 15.37
N LYS A 95 12.21 5.13 15.30
CA LYS A 95 13.24 5.63 16.21
C LYS A 95 12.66 5.77 17.61
#